data_AF-A0AAW9BTR1-F1
#
_entry.id   AF-A0AAW9BTR1-F1
#
_cell.length_a   1.000
_cell.length_b   1.000
_cell.length_c   1.000
_cell.angle_alpha   90.00
_cell.angle_beta   90.00
_cell.angle_gamma   90.00
#
_symmetry.space_group_name_H-M   'P 1'
#
loop_
_entity.id
_entity.type
_entity.pdbx_description
1 polymer ?
#
loop_
_entity_poly.entity_id
_entity_poly.type
_entity_poly.pdbx_seq_one_letter_code
_entity_poly.pdbx_strand_id
1 'polypeptide(L)'
;VFFNKKCWQQLRSSPALLSVFAWVVLVIAFFSLSPGKRGVYILPALPMLAVIAGYALTNQAWPKWTDKLLKAIVLILSVVLFSAAVVAGLEVKSVTKHLGEYDSIFPYVVFFLVAAAIWVGAFFKTRTVQARYTFWVALALTWVWYSVAGYTLLNPVRTPAKEIMSEAQKAIGKDGELGLTLFKEQFLLFSPVSVTHFSYLSDHKEQERNAWLWLQEKPNRYILTQGGNEMECFDANKAKKLGEAHRRDWILFDAESAL
;
A
#
# COMPACT_ATOMS: atom_id res chain seq x y z
N VAL A 1 -3.77 0.77 31.47
CA VAL A 1 -4.83 1.60 30.84
C VAL A 1 -5.86 0.70 30.16
N PHE A 2 -5.45 -0.33 29.42
CA PHE A 2 -6.36 -1.36 28.89
C PHE A 2 -6.31 -2.67 29.70
N PHE A 3 -7.41 -3.44 29.65
CA PHE A 3 -7.54 -4.80 30.21
C PHE A 3 -7.19 -4.98 31.70
N ASN A 4 -7.45 -3.98 32.54
CA ASN A 4 -7.34 -4.12 34.00
C ASN A 4 -8.56 -4.84 34.61
N LYS A 5 -8.49 -5.17 35.91
CA LYS A 5 -9.58 -5.86 36.63
C LYS A 5 -10.94 -5.16 36.49
N LYS A 6 -10.97 -3.83 36.52
CA LYS A 6 -12.20 -3.02 36.35
C LYS A 6 -12.79 -3.14 34.94
N CYS A 7 -11.93 -3.11 33.92
CA CYS A 7 -12.33 -3.31 32.52
C CYS A 7 -12.99 -4.68 32.32
N TRP A 8 -12.40 -5.73 32.88
CA TRP A 8 -12.96 -7.08 32.83
C TRP A 8 -14.28 -7.21 33.56
N GLN A 9 -14.45 -6.54 34.71
CA GLN A 9 -15.72 -6.49 35.42
C GLN A 9 -16.81 -5.81 34.57
N GLN A 10 -16.49 -4.67 33.95
CA GLN A 10 -17.40 -3.92 33.08
C GLN A 10 -17.80 -4.69 31.80
N LEU A 11 -16.83 -5.38 31.18
CA LEU A 11 -17.07 -6.25 30.03
C LEU A 11 -18.05 -7.38 30.35
N ARG A 12 -17.93 -7.99 31.53
CA ARG A 12 -18.83 -9.07 31.96
C ARG A 12 -20.21 -8.58 32.38
N SER A 13 -20.33 -7.35 32.88
CA SER A 13 -21.61 -6.79 33.32
C SER A 13 -22.51 -6.31 32.19
N SER A 14 -21.96 -6.06 30.99
CA SER A 14 -22.72 -5.60 29.83
C SER A 14 -22.80 -6.70 28.76
N PRO A 15 -23.98 -7.29 28.51
CA PRO A 15 -24.15 -8.28 27.45
C PRO A 15 -23.71 -7.76 26.07
N ALA A 16 -23.95 -6.47 25.79
CA ALA A 16 -23.52 -5.86 24.54
C ALA A 16 -21.99 -5.83 24.39
N LEU A 17 -21.25 -5.37 25.41
CA LEU A 17 -19.78 -5.35 25.36
C LEU A 17 -19.20 -6.75 25.32
N LEU A 18 -19.82 -7.71 26.02
CA LEU A 18 -19.41 -9.10 25.99
C LEU A 18 -19.57 -9.70 24.58
N SER A 19 -20.70 -9.43 23.91
CA SER A 19 -20.93 -9.88 22.53
C SER A 19 -19.91 -9.28 21.55
N VAL A 20 -19.60 -7.99 21.67
CA VAL A 20 -18.58 -7.32 20.84
C VAL A 20 -17.18 -7.91 21.11
N PHE A 21 -16.86 -8.23 22.36
CA PHE A 21 -15.60 -8.88 22.69
C PHE A 21 -15.53 -10.32 22.19
N ALA A 22 -16.62 -11.08 22.34
CA ALA A 22 -16.73 -12.43 21.80
C ALA A 22 -16.53 -12.44 20.28
N TRP A 23 -17.10 -11.46 19.55
CA TRP A 23 -16.85 -11.28 18.12
C TRP A 23 -15.35 -11.15 17.81
N VAL A 24 -14.65 -10.26 18.52
CA VAL A 24 -13.19 -10.07 18.35
C VAL A 24 -12.44 -11.38 18.54
N VAL A 25 -12.74 -12.11 19.62
CA VAL A 25 -12.10 -13.40 19.95
C VAL A 25 -12.41 -14.46 18.88
N LEU A 26 -13.66 -14.57 18.44
CA LEU A 26 -14.08 -15.54 17.44
C LEU A 26 -13.42 -15.27 16.08
N VAL A 27 -13.37 -14.02 15.62
CA VAL A 27 -12.70 -13.65 14.37
C VAL A 27 -11.21 -14.02 14.44
N ILE A 28 -10.54 -13.68 15.54
CA ILE A 28 -9.12 -14.01 15.73
C ILE A 28 -8.92 -15.53 15.76
N ALA A 29 -9.73 -16.26 16.52
CA ALA A 29 -9.61 -17.71 16.64
C ALA A 29 -9.84 -18.43 15.31
N PHE A 30 -10.94 -18.09 14.62
CA PHE A 30 -11.30 -18.67 13.32
C PHE A 30 -10.19 -18.48 12.29
N PHE A 31 -9.71 -17.25 12.10
CA PHE A 31 -8.66 -16.98 11.12
C PHE A 31 -7.27 -17.43 11.56
N SER A 32 -7.04 -17.63 12.87
CA SER A 32 -5.80 -18.24 13.36
C SER A 32 -5.71 -19.73 13.07
N LEU A 33 -6.86 -20.41 12.99
CA LEU A 33 -6.97 -21.84 12.68
C LEU A 33 -7.06 -22.13 11.17
N SER A 34 -7.40 -21.13 10.35
CA SER A 34 -7.53 -21.30 8.89
C SER A 34 -6.17 -21.53 8.19
N PRO A 35 -6.08 -22.45 7.21
CA PRO A 35 -4.83 -22.79 6.50
C PRO A 35 -4.35 -21.74 5.47
N GLY A 36 -4.97 -20.57 5.39
CA GLY A 36 -4.46 -19.43 4.65
C GLY A 36 -4.58 -18.17 5.49
N LYS A 37 -3.45 -17.53 5.84
CA LYS A 37 -3.43 -16.31 6.67
C LYS A 37 -3.03 -15.12 5.82
N ARG A 38 -3.97 -14.23 5.56
CA ARG A 38 -3.70 -12.87 5.07
C ARG A 38 -3.98 -11.90 6.21
N GLY A 39 -3.11 -10.91 6.41
CA GLY A 39 -3.27 -9.93 7.50
C GLY A 39 -4.62 -9.20 7.49
N VAL A 40 -5.24 -9.08 6.30
CA VAL A 40 -6.56 -8.45 6.11
C VAL A 40 -7.72 -9.20 6.77
N TYR A 41 -7.55 -10.49 7.11
CA TYR A 41 -8.64 -11.28 7.68
C TYR A 41 -9.04 -10.84 9.10
N ILE A 42 -8.17 -10.13 9.81
CA ILE A 42 -8.44 -9.63 11.17
C ILE A 42 -9.16 -8.26 11.12
N LEU A 43 -9.24 -7.60 9.95
CA LEU A 43 -9.85 -6.27 9.82
C LEU A 43 -11.27 -6.16 10.43
N PRO A 44 -12.17 -7.16 10.31
CA PRO A 44 -13.49 -7.09 10.95
C PRO A 44 -13.47 -7.02 12.48
N ALA A 45 -12.37 -7.42 13.14
CA ALA A 45 -12.21 -7.33 14.59
C ALA A 45 -11.83 -5.91 15.06
N LEU A 46 -11.20 -5.10 14.19
CA LEU A 46 -10.66 -3.79 14.59
C LEU A 46 -11.75 -2.77 14.99
N PRO A 47 -12.87 -2.60 14.26
CA PRO A 47 -13.93 -1.68 14.68
C PRO A 47 -14.54 -2.08 16.03
N MET A 48 -14.74 -3.38 16.25
CA MET A 48 -15.28 -3.92 17.50
C MET A 48 -14.32 -3.67 18.68
N LEU A 49 -13.02 -3.90 18.46
CA LEU A 49 -12.00 -3.57 19.45
C LEU A 49 -11.94 -2.06 19.73
N ALA A 50 -12.12 -1.21 18.70
CA ALA A 50 -12.15 0.25 18.86
C ALA A 50 -13.34 0.72 19.71
N VAL A 51 -14.52 0.10 19.56
CA VAL A 51 -15.69 0.37 20.41
C VAL A 51 -15.41 0.01 21.87
N ILE A 52 -14.85 -1.17 22.13
CA ILE A 52 -14.47 -1.60 23.49
C ILE A 52 -13.42 -0.65 24.07
N ALA A 53 -12.42 -0.29 23.28
CA ALA A 53 -11.39 0.65 23.69
C ALA A 53 -11.98 2.03 24.02
N GLY A 54 -12.87 2.57 23.17
CA GLY A 54 -13.57 3.84 23.41
C GLY A 54 -14.37 3.82 24.70
N TYR A 55 -15.11 2.74 24.97
CA TYR A 55 -15.83 2.58 26.23
C TYR A 55 -14.87 2.55 27.44
N ALA A 56 -13.78 1.78 27.36
CA ALA A 56 -12.80 1.69 28.43
C ALA A 56 -12.11 3.03 28.70
N LEU A 57 -11.80 3.80 27.65
CA LEU A 57 -11.14 5.09 27.74
C LEU A 57 -12.03 6.18 28.34
N THR A 58 -13.36 6.11 28.13
CA THR A 58 -14.33 7.05 28.69
C THR A 58 -14.62 6.78 30.17
N ASN A 59 -14.62 5.51 30.58
CA ASN A 59 -15.00 5.11 31.93
C ASN A 59 -13.83 4.91 32.91
N GLN A 60 -12.60 5.18 32.47
CA GLN A 60 -11.41 5.04 33.31
C GLN A 60 -10.62 6.34 33.37
N ALA A 61 -10.20 6.70 34.59
CA ALA A 61 -9.32 7.84 34.80
C ALA A 61 -7.94 7.55 34.18
N TRP A 62 -7.43 8.52 33.42
CA TRP A 62 -6.11 8.43 32.81
C TRP A 62 -5.03 8.76 33.86
N PRO A 63 -4.03 7.89 34.07
CA PRO A 63 -2.91 8.20 34.95
C PRO A 63 -2.18 9.48 34.52
N LYS A 64 -1.72 10.31 35.46
CA LYS A 64 -1.06 11.60 35.12
C LYS A 64 0.18 11.45 34.23
N TRP A 65 0.86 10.30 34.27
CA TRP A 65 2.05 10.04 33.43
C TRP A 65 1.70 9.89 31.94
N THR A 66 0.47 9.51 31.58
CA THR A 66 0.08 9.32 30.18
C THR A 66 0.11 10.63 29.43
N ASP A 67 -0.27 11.75 30.06
CA ASP A 67 -0.26 13.06 29.42
C ASP A 67 1.18 13.52 29.13
N LYS A 68 2.11 13.27 30.07
CA LYS A 68 3.54 13.50 29.87
C LYS A 68 4.11 12.65 28.74
N LEU A 69 3.76 11.36 28.70
CA LEU A 69 4.18 10.46 27.62
C LEU A 69 3.64 10.93 26.27
N LEU A 70 2.34 11.22 26.17
CA LEU A 70 1.73 11.67 24.92
C LEU A 70 2.34 13.00 24.46
N LYS A 71 2.60 13.93 25.37
CA LYS A 71 3.31 15.18 25.03
C LYS A 71 4.73 14.92 24.49
N ALA A 72 5.46 13.97 25.07
CA ALA A 72 6.77 13.57 24.55
C ALA A 72 6.66 12.94 23.15
N ILE A 73 5.66 12.08 22.93
CA ILE A 73 5.40 11.48 21.60
C ILE A 73 5.04 12.56 20.58
N VAL A 74 4.18 13.54 20.93
CA VAL A 74 3.84 14.67 20.06
C VAL A 74 5.09 15.48 19.67
N LEU A 75 6.00 15.71 20.62
CA LEU A 75 7.25 16.40 20.35
C LEU A 75 8.16 15.59 19.42
N ILE A 76 8.33 14.29 19.69
CA ILE A 76 9.13 13.39 18.87
C ILE A 76 8.59 13.35 17.43
N LEU A 77 7.28 13.17 17.26
CA LEU A 77 6.65 13.13 15.94
C LEU A 77 6.79 14.45 15.19
N SER A 78 6.65 15.59 15.88
CA SER A 78 6.94 16.92 15.31
C SER A 78 8.36 16.98 14.74
N VAL A 79 9.36 16.58 15.54
CA VAL A 79 10.77 16.61 15.16
C VAL A 79 11.05 15.64 14.01
N VAL A 80 10.54 14.42 14.07
CA VAL A 80 10.75 13.38 13.03
C VAL A 80 10.14 13.82 11.70
N LEU A 81 8.89 14.30 11.70
CA LEU A 81 8.23 14.74 10.47
C LEU A 81 8.87 15.99 9.87
N PHE A 82 9.26 16.95 10.72
CA PHE A 82 10.00 18.13 10.26
C PHE A 82 11.36 17.74 9.68
N SER A 83 12.09 16.83 10.35
CA SER A 83 13.37 16.32 9.85
C SER A 83 13.19 15.58 8.52
N ALA A 84 12.12 14.79 8.37
CA ALA A 84 11.80 14.14 7.10
C ALA A 84 11.56 15.15 5.97
N ALA A 85 10.85 16.25 6.25
CA ALA A 85 10.66 17.33 5.28
C ALA A 85 11.99 17.98 4.87
N VAL A 86 12.88 18.27 5.83
CA VAL A 86 14.20 18.84 5.57
C VAL A 86 15.06 17.89 4.75
N VAL A 87 15.12 16.61 5.13
CA VAL A 87 15.91 15.59 4.41
C VAL A 87 15.39 15.38 3.00
N ALA A 88 14.06 15.41 2.79
CA ALA A 88 13.46 15.38 1.46
C ALA A 88 13.84 16.64 0.66
N GLY A 89 13.77 17.83 1.26
CA GLY A 89 14.10 19.09 0.59
C GLY A 89 15.59 19.27 0.25
N LEU A 90 16.48 18.61 1.01
CA LEU A 90 17.92 18.55 0.72
C LEU A 90 18.29 17.42 -0.26
N GLU A 91 17.31 16.68 -0.78
CA GLU A 91 17.49 15.61 -1.76
C GLU A 91 18.52 14.54 -1.35
N VAL A 92 18.56 14.20 -0.05
CA VAL A 92 19.54 13.24 0.47
C VAL A 92 19.34 11.87 -0.20
N LYS A 93 20.31 11.47 -1.04
CA LYS A 93 20.25 10.27 -1.91
C LYS A 93 19.86 8.97 -1.21
N SER A 94 20.22 8.80 0.07
CA SER A 94 19.86 7.60 0.85
C SER A 94 18.34 7.43 1.04
N VAL A 95 17.59 8.54 1.03
CA VAL A 95 16.14 8.56 1.24
C VAL A 95 15.42 8.67 -0.09
N THR A 96 15.84 9.57 -0.97
CA THR A 96 15.17 9.84 -2.25
C THR A 96 15.22 8.68 -3.23
N LYS A 97 16.24 7.81 -3.16
CA LYS A 97 16.30 6.59 -4.01
C LYS A 97 15.09 5.65 -3.86
N HIS A 98 14.37 5.72 -2.74
CA HIS A 98 13.20 4.89 -2.47
C HIS A 98 11.87 5.56 -2.88
N LEU A 99 11.92 6.84 -3.28
CA LEU A 99 10.74 7.61 -3.66
C LEU A 99 10.41 7.49 -5.16
N GLY A 100 11.18 6.71 -5.91
CA GLY A 100 11.07 6.57 -7.37
C GLY A 100 11.76 7.70 -8.12
N GLU A 101 11.89 7.55 -9.44
CA GLU A 101 12.35 8.60 -10.35
C GLU A 101 11.23 9.62 -10.53
N TYR A 102 11.11 10.58 -9.61
CA TYR A 102 10.19 11.71 -9.75
C TYR A 102 10.90 12.93 -10.32
N ASP A 103 10.25 13.61 -11.26
CA ASP A 103 10.69 14.91 -11.79
C ASP A 103 10.75 16.02 -10.72
N SER A 104 10.04 15.84 -9.58
CA SER A 104 10.05 16.80 -8.48
C SER A 104 9.84 16.14 -7.12
N ILE A 105 10.76 16.39 -6.19
CA ILE A 105 10.67 15.96 -4.78
C ILE A 105 9.75 16.89 -3.96
N PHE A 106 9.44 18.09 -4.49
CA PHE A 106 8.66 19.12 -3.81
C PHE A 106 7.33 18.63 -3.19
N PRO A 107 6.51 17.78 -3.86
CA PRO A 107 5.26 17.30 -3.26
C PRO A 107 5.47 16.49 -1.97
N TYR A 108 6.57 15.73 -1.86
CA TYR A 108 6.92 15.00 -0.65
C TYR A 108 7.33 15.94 0.48
N VAL A 109 8.07 17.01 0.16
CA VAL A 109 8.44 18.05 1.13
C VAL A 109 7.19 18.70 1.70
N VAL A 110 6.27 19.14 0.84
CA VAL A 110 5.00 19.74 1.27
C VAL A 110 4.19 18.75 2.12
N PHE A 111 4.13 17.48 1.73
CA PHE A 111 3.45 16.44 2.50
C PHE A 111 3.97 16.34 3.93
N PHE A 112 5.29 16.23 4.11
CA PHE A 112 5.90 16.14 5.44
C PHE A 112 5.83 17.45 6.22
N LEU A 113 5.93 18.62 5.56
CA LEU A 113 5.78 19.92 6.22
C LEU A 113 4.37 20.12 6.78
N VAL A 114 3.33 19.79 6.02
CA VAL A 114 1.93 19.88 6.50
C VAL A 114 1.71 18.92 7.66
N ALA A 115 2.21 17.68 7.56
CA ALA A 115 2.15 16.75 8.68
C ALA A 115 2.90 17.29 9.91
N ALA A 116 4.11 17.82 9.75
CA ALA A 116 4.88 18.44 10.82
C ALA A 116 4.12 19.63 11.46
N ALA A 117 3.50 20.49 10.65
CA ALA A 117 2.72 21.63 11.14
C ALA A 117 1.53 21.19 12.01
N ILE A 118 0.84 20.10 11.66
CA ILE A 118 -0.22 19.51 12.49
C ILE A 118 0.31 19.12 13.87
N TRP A 119 1.43 18.39 13.92
CA TRP A 119 2.01 17.91 15.18
C TRP A 119 2.65 19.04 16.01
N VAL A 120 3.30 20.01 15.37
CA VAL A 120 3.85 21.21 16.01
C VAL A 120 2.72 22.05 16.60
N GLY A 121 1.65 22.28 15.84
CA GLY A 121 0.45 22.97 16.33
C GLY A 121 -0.16 22.27 17.55
N ALA A 122 -0.24 20.94 17.51
CA ALA A 122 -0.68 20.13 18.65
C ALA A 122 0.26 20.26 19.86
N PHE A 123 1.57 20.29 19.65
CA PHE A 123 2.56 20.52 20.70
C PHE A 123 2.35 21.87 21.38
N PHE A 124 2.19 22.95 20.62
CA PHE A 124 1.92 24.28 21.16
C PHE A 124 0.60 24.33 21.93
N LYS A 125 -0.45 23.68 21.42
CA LYS A 125 -1.75 23.57 22.10
C LYS A 125 -1.69 22.75 23.39
N THR A 126 -0.69 21.89 23.60
CA THR A 126 -0.51 21.19 24.90
C THR A 126 -0.20 22.13 26.07
N ARG A 127 0.08 23.43 25.82
CA ARG A 127 0.23 24.43 26.87
C ARG A 127 -1.10 24.89 27.48
N THR A 128 -2.20 24.78 26.73
CA THR A 128 -3.53 25.24 27.17
C THR A 128 -4.56 24.11 27.23
N VAL A 129 -4.32 23.01 26.50
CA VAL A 129 -5.19 21.83 26.43
C VAL A 129 -4.40 20.59 26.84
N GLN A 130 -5.06 19.59 27.44
CA GLN A 130 -4.40 18.34 27.82
C GLN A 130 -3.88 17.58 26.59
N ALA A 131 -2.68 17.01 26.69
CA ALA A 131 -1.95 16.39 25.59
C ALA A 131 -2.72 15.25 24.91
N ARG A 132 -3.59 14.54 25.66
CA ARG A 132 -4.44 13.49 25.09
C ARG A 132 -5.39 13.98 23.99
N TYR A 133 -6.01 15.14 24.16
CA TYR A 133 -6.96 15.66 23.16
C TYR A 133 -6.20 16.13 21.92
N THR A 134 -5.12 16.90 22.12
CA THR A 134 -4.29 17.38 21.01
C THR A 134 -3.66 16.23 20.24
N PHE A 135 -3.24 15.15 20.91
CA PHE A 135 -2.70 13.96 20.27
C PHE A 135 -3.73 13.29 19.34
N TRP A 136 -4.93 13.00 19.83
CA TRP A 136 -5.94 12.31 19.03
C TRP A 136 -6.44 13.16 17.86
N VAL A 137 -6.58 14.49 18.06
CA VAL A 137 -6.92 15.41 16.98
C VAL A 137 -5.80 15.47 15.93
N ALA A 138 -4.54 15.59 16.35
CA ALA A 138 -3.39 15.58 15.43
C ALA A 138 -3.31 14.27 14.64
N LEU A 139 -3.53 13.13 15.30
CA LEU A 139 -3.56 11.82 14.66
C LEU A 139 -4.68 11.73 13.62
N ALA A 140 -5.89 12.16 13.95
CA ALA A 140 -7.02 12.17 13.03
C ALA A 140 -6.75 13.06 11.80
N LEU A 141 -6.26 14.29 12.02
CA LEU A 141 -5.90 15.22 10.94
C LEU A 141 -4.78 14.65 10.06
N THR A 142 -3.78 14.00 10.66
CA THR A 142 -2.69 13.35 9.92
C THR A 142 -3.22 12.20 9.07
N TRP A 143 -4.17 11.41 9.57
CA TRP A 143 -4.80 10.34 8.80
C TRP A 143 -5.63 10.87 7.62
N VAL A 144 -6.39 11.95 7.83
CA VAL A 144 -7.11 12.62 6.72
C VAL A 144 -6.12 13.14 5.69
N TRP A 145 -5.05 13.80 6.13
CA TRP A 145 -3.99 14.31 5.25
C TRP A 145 -3.30 13.20 4.47
N TYR A 146 -2.92 12.10 5.13
CA TYR A 146 -2.36 10.91 4.49
C TYR A 146 -3.34 10.30 3.49
N SER A 147 -4.64 10.29 3.80
CA SER A 147 -5.65 9.67 2.93
C SER A 147 -5.87 10.46 1.64
N VAL A 148 -5.77 11.79 1.70
CA VAL A 148 -5.97 12.69 0.56
C VAL A 148 -4.69 12.89 -0.25
N ALA A 149 -3.58 13.22 0.41
CA ALA A 149 -2.31 13.55 -0.25
C ALA A 149 -1.32 12.38 -0.24
N GLY A 150 -1.25 11.60 0.84
CA GLY A 150 -0.30 10.50 0.96
C GLY A 150 -0.54 9.40 -0.08
N TYR A 151 -1.80 8.99 -0.30
CA TYR A 151 -2.11 7.98 -1.31
C TYR A 151 -1.82 8.45 -2.73
N THR A 152 -2.09 9.70 -3.09
CA THR A 152 -1.82 10.20 -4.45
C THR A 152 -0.33 10.22 -4.74
N LEU A 153 0.50 10.59 -3.76
CA LEU A 153 1.96 10.54 -3.85
C LEU A 153 2.50 9.12 -3.92
N LEU A 154 1.95 8.20 -3.13
CA LEU A 154 2.43 6.81 -3.09
C LEU A 154 1.89 5.95 -4.24
N ASN A 155 0.87 6.40 -4.96
CA ASN A 155 0.17 5.56 -5.94
C ASN A 155 1.10 5.09 -7.08
N PRO A 156 1.92 5.96 -7.72
CA PRO A 156 2.82 5.51 -8.79
C PRO A 156 3.82 4.46 -8.31
N VAL A 157 4.41 4.67 -7.12
CA VAL A 157 5.37 3.74 -6.52
C VAL A 157 4.73 2.39 -6.13
N ARG A 158 3.46 2.40 -5.71
CA ARG A 158 2.74 1.19 -5.28
C ARG A 158 2.01 0.46 -6.40
N THR A 159 1.76 1.12 -7.52
CA THR A 159 1.02 0.58 -8.68
C THR A 159 1.78 0.78 -10.00
N PRO A 160 3.06 0.35 -10.08
CA PRO A 160 3.91 0.57 -11.26
C PRO A 160 3.35 -0.09 -12.54
N ALA A 161 2.52 -1.13 -12.40
CA ALA A 161 1.85 -1.77 -13.53
C ALA A 161 1.01 -0.79 -14.37
N LYS A 162 0.48 0.28 -13.77
CA LYS A 162 -0.31 1.29 -14.51
C LYS A 162 0.54 2.02 -15.56
N GLU A 163 1.76 2.42 -15.19
CA GLU A 163 2.67 3.11 -16.09
C GLU A 163 3.18 2.17 -17.17
N ILE A 164 3.56 0.94 -16.80
CA ILE A 164 3.98 -0.09 -17.76
C ILE A 164 2.88 -0.38 -18.78
N MET A 165 1.61 -0.51 -18.36
CA MET A 165 0.49 -0.74 -19.28
C MET A 165 0.19 0.48 -20.16
N SER A 166 0.43 1.70 -19.66
CA SER A 166 0.34 2.91 -20.49
C SER A 166 1.44 2.96 -21.55
N GLU A 167 2.68 2.61 -21.20
CA GLU A 167 3.79 2.51 -22.15
C GLU A 167 3.59 1.36 -23.15
N ALA A 168 3.02 0.24 -22.71
CA ALA A 168 2.60 -0.85 -23.59
C ALA A 168 1.59 -0.34 -24.62
N GLN A 169 0.54 0.37 -24.21
CA GLN A 169 -0.44 0.95 -25.13
C GLN A 169 0.19 1.91 -26.15
N LYS A 170 1.12 2.76 -25.71
CA LYS A 170 1.84 3.68 -26.62
C LYS A 170 2.66 2.91 -27.64
N ALA A 171 3.28 1.80 -27.25
CA ALA A 171 4.08 0.95 -28.15
C ALA A 171 3.21 0.15 -29.13
N ILE A 172 2.08 -0.37 -28.66
CA ILE A 172 1.17 -1.27 -29.38
C ILE A 172 0.25 -0.51 -30.34
N GLY A 173 -0.11 0.73 -30.00
CA GLY A 173 -1.12 1.51 -30.71
C GLY A 173 -2.56 1.15 -30.31
N LYS A 174 -3.55 1.78 -30.96
CA LYS A 174 -4.97 1.66 -30.58
C LYS A 174 -5.60 0.31 -30.97
N ASP A 175 -5.10 -0.31 -32.04
CA ASP A 175 -5.71 -1.51 -32.64
C ASP A 175 -4.95 -2.80 -32.28
N GLY A 176 -3.98 -2.72 -31.37
CA GLY A 176 -3.17 -3.89 -31.03
C GLY A 176 -3.68 -4.65 -29.83
N GLU A 177 -3.42 -5.95 -29.82
CA GLU A 177 -3.82 -6.88 -28.76
C GLU A 177 -2.59 -7.26 -27.92
N LEU A 178 -2.79 -7.39 -26.60
CA LEU A 178 -1.72 -7.70 -25.67
C LEU A 178 -1.92 -9.08 -25.02
N GLY A 179 -0.97 -9.97 -25.25
CA GLY A 179 -0.84 -11.23 -24.54
C GLY A 179 -0.09 -11.05 -23.23
N LEU A 180 -0.55 -11.67 -22.16
CA LEU A 180 0.06 -11.61 -20.84
C LEU A 180 0.49 -13.00 -20.38
N THR A 181 1.79 -13.19 -20.15
CA THR A 181 2.33 -14.37 -19.44
C THR A 181 2.89 -13.94 -18.10
N LEU A 182 2.86 -14.86 -17.12
CA LEU A 182 3.44 -14.65 -15.79
C LEU A 182 2.94 -13.38 -15.06
N PHE A 183 1.74 -12.94 -15.42
CA PHE A 183 1.22 -11.64 -15.04
C PHE A 183 0.81 -11.56 -13.57
N LYS A 184 0.74 -10.33 -13.06
CA LYS A 184 0.06 -9.99 -11.79
C LYS A 184 -1.26 -9.31 -12.09
N GLU A 185 -2.21 -9.45 -11.19
CA GLU A 185 -3.59 -8.96 -11.35
C GLU A 185 -3.66 -7.44 -11.57
N GLN A 186 -2.63 -6.69 -11.15
CA GLN A 186 -2.53 -5.26 -11.41
C GLN A 186 -2.47 -4.93 -12.92
N PHE A 187 -1.85 -5.79 -13.75
CA PHE A 187 -1.78 -5.58 -15.19
C PHE A 187 -3.16 -5.73 -15.85
N LEU A 188 -3.99 -6.65 -15.35
CA LEU A 188 -5.39 -6.74 -15.80
C LEU A 188 -6.19 -5.52 -15.36
N LEU A 189 -6.05 -5.10 -14.10
CA LEU A 189 -6.78 -3.95 -13.54
C LEU A 189 -6.51 -2.65 -14.29
N PHE A 190 -5.26 -2.44 -14.72
CA PHE A 190 -4.85 -1.23 -15.42
C PHE A 190 -4.73 -1.41 -16.93
N SER A 191 -5.35 -2.44 -17.51
CA SER A 191 -5.24 -2.68 -18.95
C SER A 191 -6.02 -1.64 -19.76
N PRO A 192 -5.35 -0.86 -20.62
CA PRO A 192 -6.01 0.08 -21.50
C PRO A 192 -6.24 -0.50 -22.91
N VAL A 193 -5.83 -1.76 -23.14
CA VAL A 193 -5.94 -2.51 -24.40
C VAL A 193 -6.62 -3.86 -24.17
N SER A 194 -7.07 -4.50 -25.24
CA SER A 194 -7.59 -5.87 -25.18
C SER A 194 -6.48 -6.81 -24.75
N VAL A 195 -6.75 -7.63 -23.73
CA VAL A 195 -5.77 -8.56 -23.16
C VAL A 195 -6.21 -10.01 -23.31
N THR A 196 -5.27 -10.84 -23.73
CA THR A 196 -5.36 -12.31 -23.66
C THR A 196 -4.36 -12.80 -22.62
N HIS A 197 -4.77 -13.67 -21.70
CA HIS A 197 -3.88 -14.20 -20.66
C HIS A 197 -3.74 -15.72 -20.77
N PHE A 198 -2.53 -16.23 -20.54
CA PHE A 198 -2.22 -17.64 -20.78
C PHE A 198 -2.22 -18.50 -19.52
N SER A 199 -3.33 -18.50 -18.77
CA SER A 199 -3.56 -19.28 -17.53
C SER A 199 -2.52 -19.05 -16.42
N TYR A 200 -2.97 -18.47 -15.30
CA TYR A 200 -2.11 -18.24 -14.13
C TYR A 200 -1.55 -19.53 -13.50
N LEU A 201 -2.23 -20.67 -13.67
CA LEU A 201 -1.89 -21.95 -13.04
C LEU A 201 -1.05 -22.86 -13.94
N SER A 202 -0.91 -22.53 -15.21
CA SER A 202 -0.13 -23.32 -16.16
C SER A 202 1.37 -23.12 -15.94
N ASP A 203 2.16 -24.15 -16.27
CA ASP A 203 3.61 -24.08 -16.23
C ASP A 203 4.15 -22.98 -17.15
N HIS A 204 5.28 -22.36 -16.79
CA HIS A 204 5.83 -21.22 -17.51
C HIS A 204 6.09 -21.53 -18.99
N LYS A 205 6.60 -22.74 -19.32
CA LYS A 205 6.85 -23.15 -20.70
C LYS A 205 5.57 -23.30 -21.51
N GLU A 206 4.49 -23.73 -20.85
CA GLU A 206 3.18 -23.82 -21.49
C GLU A 206 2.61 -22.43 -21.79
N GLN A 207 2.71 -21.49 -20.84
CA GLN A 207 2.28 -20.11 -21.06
C GLN A 207 3.05 -19.48 -22.22
N GLU A 208 4.36 -19.68 -22.26
CA GLU A 208 5.25 -19.18 -23.31
C GLU A 208 4.88 -19.75 -24.68
N ARG A 209 4.78 -21.08 -24.80
CA ARG A 209 4.41 -21.73 -26.06
C ARG A 209 3.05 -21.25 -26.59
N ASN A 210 2.06 -21.13 -25.70
CA ASN A 210 0.73 -20.66 -26.10
C ASN A 210 0.73 -19.18 -26.50
N ALA A 211 1.55 -18.36 -25.83
CA ALA A 211 1.76 -16.96 -26.20
C ALA A 211 2.44 -16.82 -27.57
N TRP A 212 3.47 -17.64 -27.83
CA TRP A 212 4.15 -17.69 -29.13
C TRP A 212 3.20 -18.09 -30.26
N LEU A 213 2.38 -19.14 -30.06
CA LEU A 213 1.35 -19.54 -31.04
C LEU A 213 0.36 -18.40 -31.30
N TRP A 214 -0.20 -17.81 -30.23
CA TRP A 214 -1.18 -16.74 -30.33
C TRP A 214 -0.63 -15.47 -31.01
N LEU A 215 0.64 -15.14 -30.76
CA LEU A 215 1.32 -14.00 -31.40
C LEU A 215 1.37 -14.15 -32.92
N GLN A 216 1.58 -15.36 -33.43
CA GLN A 216 1.73 -15.63 -34.87
C GLN A 216 0.41 -15.70 -35.65
N GLU A 217 -0.71 -15.89 -34.96
CA GLU A 217 -2.02 -16.03 -35.62
C GLU A 217 -2.51 -14.76 -36.32
N LYS A 218 -2.11 -13.57 -35.85
CA LYS A 218 -2.56 -12.27 -36.40
C LYS A 218 -1.49 -11.19 -36.24
N PRO A 219 -1.43 -10.22 -37.18
CA PRO A 219 -0.57 -9.05 -37.01
C PRO A 219 -1.04 -8.19 -35.83
N ASN A 220 -0.17 -7.27 -35.39
CA ASN A 220 -0.46 -6.29 -34.32
C ASN A 220 -0.78 -6.92 -32.95
N ARG A 221 -0.18 -8.09 -32.69
CA ARG A 221 -0.17 -8.76 -31.39
C ARG A 221 1.18 -8.57 -30.73
N TYR A 222 1.18 -8.47 -29.41
CA TYR A 222 2.39 -8.28 -28.60
C TYR A 222 2.28 -9.11 -27.33
N ILE A 223 3.41 -9.55 -26.78
CA ILE A 223 3.45 -10.29 -25.51
C ILE A 223 4.17 -9.47 -24.46
N LEU A 224 3.50 -9.19 -23.35
CA LEU A 224 4.10 -8.61 -22.16
C LEU A 224 4.37 -9.71 -21.14
N THR A 225 5.62 -9.80 -20.70
CA THR A 225 6.07 -10.81 -19.73
C THR A 225 7.11 -10.26 -18.76
N GLN A 226 7.43 -11.04 -17.72
CA GLN A 226 8.54 -10.78 -16.81
C GLN A 226 9.81 -11.48 -17.32
N GLY A 227 10.94 -10.76 -17.40
CA GLY A 227 12.30 -11.31 -17.60
C GLY A 227 12.54 -12.16 -18.87
N GLY A 228 13.39 -11.69 -19.79
CA GLY A 228 13.58 -12.34 -21.09
C GLY A 228 14.58 -13.51 -21.14
N ASN A 229 15.50 -13.62 -20.19
CA ASN A 229 16.69 -14.48 -20.35
C ASN A 229 16.42 -16.01 -20.24
N GLU A 230 15.24 -16.43 -19.82
CA GLU A 230 14.87 -17.85 -19.65
C GLU A 230 13.84 -18.31 -20.69
N MET A 231 13.50 -17.47 -21.67
CA MET A 231 12.51 -17.77 -22.72
C MET A 231 13.16 -18.60 -23.85
N GLU A 232 12.49 -19.67 -24.29
CA GLU A 232 12.94 -20.57 -25.36
C GLU A 232 12.34 -20.22 -26.74
N CYS A 233 11.16 -19.60 -26.77
CA CYS A 233 10.40 -19.28 -27.98
C CYS A 233 10.60 -17.83 -28.47
N PHE A 234 11.32 -17.00 -27.72
CA PHE A 234 11.50 -15.57 -28.00
C PHE A 234 12.96 -15.14 -27.88
N ASP A 235 13.40 -14.27 -28.79
CA ASP A 235 14.70 -13.60 -28.71
C ASP A 235 14.62 -12.40 -27.77
N ALA A 236 15.11 -12.57 -26.55
CA ALA A 236 15.16 -11.52 -25.53
C ALA A 236 15.89 -10.24 -25.97
N ASN A 237 16.82 -10.31 -26.94
CA ASN A 237 17.57 -9.15 -27.40
C ASN A 237 16.73 -8.19 -28.25
N LYS A 238 15.62 -8.67 -28.80
CA LYS A 238 14.65 -7.86 -29.57
C LYS A 238 13.52 -7.31 -28.69
N ALA A 239 13.48 -7.70 -27.41
CA ALA A 239 12.44 -7.24 -26.50
C ALA A 239 12.60 -5.76 -26.16
N LYS A 240 11.48 -5.04 -26.11
CA LYS A 240 11.44 -3.67 -25.60
C LYS A 240 11.18 -3.68 -24.09
N LYS A 241 12.12 -3.18 -23.29
CA LYS A 241 11.91 -2.98 -21.85
C LYS A 241 10.88 -1.87 -21.61
N LEU A 242 9.84 -2.16 -20.81
CA LEU A 242 8.78 -1.20 -20.48
C LEU A 242 8.85 -0.65 -19.06
N GLY A 243 9.50 -1.36 -18.13
CA GLY A 243 9.69 -0.87 -16.76
C GLY A 243 9.95 -1.98 -15.75
N GLU A 244 10.00 -1.61 -14.47
CA GLU A 244 10.17 -2.55 -13.36
C GLU A 244 8.91 -2.53 -12.48
N ALA A 245 8.37 -3.72 -12.18
CA ALA A 245 7.26 -3.89 -11.25
C ALA A 245 7.39 -5.22 -10.53
N HIS A 246 7.01 -5.25 -9.25
CA HIS A 246 7.10 -6.45 -8.42
C HIS A 246 8.53 -7.02 -8.31
N ARG A 247 9.56 -6.15 -8.37
CA ARG A 247 10.99 -6.51 -8.38
C ARG A 247 11.41 -7.34 -9.60
N ARG A 248 10.73 -7.14 -10.72
CA ARG A 248 10.96 -7.83 -11.99
C ARG A 248 10.92 -6.81 -13.12
N ASP A 249 11.78 -7.02 -14.10
CA ASP A 249 11.75 -6.28 -15.35
C ASP A 249 10.62 -6.82 -16.24
N TRP A 250 9.82 -5.89 -16.77
CA TRP A 250 8.74 -6.17 -17.71
C TRP A 250 9.17 -5.76 -19.10
N ILE A 251 9.02 -6.70 -20.03
CA ILE A 251 9.46 -6.58 -21.42
C ILE A 251 8.31 -6.89 -22.36
N LEU A 252 8.35 -6.26 -23.53
CA LEU A 252 7.37 -6.39 -24.59
C LEU A 252 8.03 -7.05 -25.81
N PHE A 253 7.44 -8.15 -26.26
CA PHE A 253 7.77 -8.84 -27.49
C PHE A 253 6.76 -8.51 -28.58
N ASP A 254 7.26 -8.41 -29.80
CA ASP A 254 6.49 -8.32 -31.04
C ASP A 254 6.75 -9.56 -31.91
N ALA A 255 6.16 -9.59 -33.11
CA ALA A 255 6.32 -10.68 -34.05
C ALA A 255 7.78 -10.91 -34.51
N GLU A 256 8.62 -9.87 -34.55
CA GLU A 256 10.03 -9.98 -34.95
C GLU A 256 10.90 -10.66 -33.89
N SER A 257 10.39 -10.69 -32.65
CA SER A 257 11.02 -11.33 -31.51
C SER A 257 10.76 -12.84 -31.41
N ALA A 258 9.83 -13.39 -32.20
CA ALA A 258 9.55 -14.83 -32.19
C ALA A 258 10.68 -15.62 -32.91
N LEU A 259 11.13 -16.71 -32.29
CA LEU A 259 12.11 -17.67 -32.85
C LEU A 259 11.45 -18.76 -33.69
#